data_AF-A0A4Y2H4E1-F1
#
_entry.id   AF-A0A4Y2H4E1-F1
#
_cell.length_a   1.000
_cell.length_b   1.000
_cell.length_c   1.000
_cell.angle_alpha   90.00
_cell.angle_beta   90.00
_cell.angle_gamma   90.00
#
_symmetry.space_group_name_H-M   'P 1'
#
loop_
_entity.id
_entity.type
_entity.pdbx_description
1 polymer ?
#
loop_
_entity_poly.entity_id
_entity_poly.type
_entity_poly.pdbx_seq_one_letter_code
_entity_poly.pdbx_strand_id
1 'polypeptide(L)'
;MSSANPVSVPFDKSLTCLDYSEKFQEDIPYRKAVGSLMYLAVVSRPDIAYSVGALSRILDKLSKVYWCLVKKVLKYLKGTSRRRILHQSSSACKLLEAFSDADYAGDVSTRKSTSGMILKFSGGAITWTPIVIETTKAHILIYNGRRICRSQPGL
;
A
#
# COMPACT_ATOMS: atom_id res chain seq x y z
N MET A 1 14.14 -20.11 -0.38
CA MET A 1 12.75 -19.66 -0.60
C MET A 1 12.05 -20.38 -1.77
N SER A 2 12.45 -21.61 -2.10
CA SER A 2 11.98 -22.37 -3.26
C SER A 2 10.56 -22.92 -3.12
N SER A 3 10.08 -23.25 -1.92
CA SER A 3 8.81 -23.98 -1.69
C SER A 3 7.60 -23.15 -1.18
N ALA A 4 7.67 -21.82 -1.14
CA ALA A 4 6.54 -21.00 -0.64
C ALA A 4 5.38 -20.87 -1.66
N ASN A 5 4.15 -21.21 -1.24
CA ASN A 5 2.91 -21.02 -2.00
C ASN A 5 2.58 -19.52 -2.19
N PRO A 6 2.29 -19.07 -3.43
CA PRO A 6 1.97 -17.67 -3.70
C PRO A 6 0.58 -17.30 -3.17
N VAL A 7 0.42 -16.04 -2.76
CA VAL A 7 -0.84 -15.47 -2.29
C VAL A 7 -1.25 -14.35 -3.24
N SER A 8 -2.55 -14.18 -3.50
CA SER A 8 -3.08 -13.18 -4.43
C SER A 8 -3.22 -11.77 -3.84
N VAL A 9 -3.41 -11.65 -2.52
CA VAL A 9 -3.60 -10.37 -1.82
C VAL A 9 -2.49 -10.16 -0.79
N PRO A 10 -1.77 -9.03 -0.82
CA PRO A 10 -0.63 -8.80 0.06
C PRO A 10 -1.04 -8.59 1.53
N PHE A 11 -2.23 -8.04 1.78
CA PHE A 11 -2.69 -7.66 3.11
C PHE A 11 -4.21 -7.71 3.21
N ASP A 12 -4.70 -8.22 4.33
CA ASP A 12 -6.14 -8.32 4.59
C ASP A 12 -6.43 -7.67 5.94
N LYS A 13 -7.25 -6.61 5.93
CA LYS A 13 -7.58 -5.84 7.14
C LYS A 13 -8.27 -6.73 8.18
N SER A 14 -9.00 -7.77 7.75
CA SER A 14 -9.74 -8.70 8.63
C SER A 14 -8.84 -9.54 9.54
N LEU A 15 -7.57 -9.74 9.15
CA LEU A 15 -6.59 -10.50 9.95
C LEU A 15 -5.99 -9.69 11.10
N THR A 16 -6.23 -8.39 11.16
CA THR A 16 -5.79 -7.52 12.28
C THR A 16 -6.61 -7.77 13.54
N CYS A 17 -7.77 -8.43 13.42
CA CYS A 17 -8.70 -8.70 14.52
C CYS A 17 -8.41 -9.99 15.29
N LEU A 18 -7.38 -10.76 14.93
CA LEU A 18 -7.02 -11.99 15.63
C LEU A 18 -6.04 -11.69 16.77
N ASP A 19 -6.59 -11.77 17.98
CA ASP A 19 -6.02 -11.89 19.31
C ASP A 19 -4.56 -11.44 19.55
N TYR A 20 -4.46 -10.44 20.43
CA TYR A 20 -3.23 -9.90 21.02
C TYR A 20 -2.52 -10.87 21.99
N SER A 21 -2.82 -12.15 21.89
CA SER A 21 -2.48 -13.17 22.87
C SER A 21 -1.32 -14.00 22.36
N GLU A 22 -0.10 -13.50 22.61
CA GLU A 22 1.15 -14.23 22.89
C GLU A 22 2.33 -13.34 22.46
N LYS A 23 3.13 -12.90 23.43
CA LYS A 23 4.44 -12.30 23.17
C LYS A 23 5.25 -13.32 22.40
N PHE A 24 5.56 -13.01 21.14
CA PHE A 24 6.33 -13.92 20.31
C PHE A 24 7.81 -13.77 20.69
N GLN A 25 8.37 -14.81 21.31
CA GLN A 25 9.67 -14.80 21.97
C GLN A 25 10.77 -15.43 21.11
N GLU A 26 10.74 -15.17 19.80
CA GLU A 26 11.84 -15.51 18.90
C GLU A 26 12.51 -14.24 18.39
N ASP A 27 13.83 -14.31 18.23
CA ASP A 27 14.74 -13.27 17.75
C ASP A 27 14.55 -13.00 16.24
N ILE A 28 13.32 -12.69 15.84
CA ILE A 28 12.95 -12.51 14.45
C ILE A 28 13.42 -11.14 13.96
N PRO A 29 14.09 -11.06 12.80
CA PRO A 29 14.55 -9.80 12.22
C PRO A 29 13.39 -9.00 11.57
N TYR A 30 12.31 -8.73 12.31
CA TYR A 30 11.11 -8.05 11.80
C TYR A 30 11.42 -6.65 11.26
N ARG A 31 12.18 -5.85 12.01
CA ARG A 31 12.59 -4.50 11.58
C ARG A 31 13.39 -4.54 10.27
N LYS A 32 14.30 -5.52 10.12
CA LYS A 32 15.07 -5.71 8.87
C LYS A 32 14.17 -6.11 7.70
N ALA A 33 13.23 -7.04 7.94
CA ALA A 33 12.27 -7.47 6.92
C ALA A 33 11.36 -6.34 6.47
N VAL A 34 10.77 -5.58 7.41
CA VAL A 34 9.92 -4.44 7.09
C VAL A 34 10.70 -3.34 6.39
N GLY A 35 11.93 -3.03 6.81
CA GLY A 35 12.80 -2.07 6.12
C GLY A 35 13.08 -2.47 4.67
N SER A 36 13.37 -3.75 4.44
CA SER A 36 13.58 -4.28 3.08
C SER A 36 12.32 -4.20 2.22
N LEU A 37 11.16 -4.51 2.81
CA LEU A 37 9.86 -4.36 2.14
C LEU A 37 9.51 -2.90 1.85
N MET A 38 9.89 -1.98 2.74
CA MET A 38 9.66 -0.55 2.57
C MET A 38 10.43 -0.01 1.36
N TYR A 39 11.67 -0.46 1.18
CA TYR A 39 12.44 -0.13 -0.02
C TYR A 39 11.73 -0.57 -1.31
N LEU A 40 11.26 -1.83 -1.37
CA LEU A 40 10.51 -2.33 -2.53
C LEU A 40 9.22 -1.54 -2.75
N ALA A 41 8.49 -1.25 -1.66
CA ALA A 41 7.25 -0.51 -1.67
C ALA A 41 7.40 0.91 -2.23
N VAL A 42 8.52 1.60 -1.94
CA VAL A 42 8.76 2.97 -2.40
C VAL A 42 9.32 3.00 -3.83
N VAL A 43 10.18 2.05 -4.19
CA VAL A 43 10.95 2.13 -5.44
C VAL A 43 10.23 1.49 -6.63
N SER A 44 9.52 0.37 -6.42
CA SER A 44 9.07 -0.46 -7.56
C SER A 44 7.70 -1.12 -7.41
N ARG A 45 7.18 -1.21 -6.19
CA ARG A 45 5.99 -2.01 -5.88
C ARG A 45 4.90 -1.18 -5.17
N PRO A 46 4.17 -0.32 -5.91
CA PRO A 46 3.05 0.44 -5.35
C PRO A 46 1.96 -0.43 -4.72
N ASP A 47 1.80 -1.65 -5.23
CA ASP A 47 0.78 -2.59 -4.82
C ASP A 47 0.96 -3.13 -3.39
N ILE A 48 2.16 -3.07 -2.81
CA ILE A 48 2.41 -3.43 -1.41
C ILE A 48 2.53 -2.21 -0.48
N ALA A 49 2.50 -0.99 -1.03
CA ALA A 49 2.82 0.22 -0.26
C ALA A 49 1.92 0.42 0.96
N TYR A 50 0.62 0.20 0.80
CA TYR A 50 -0.33 0.24 1.91
C TYR A 50 -0.02 -0.81 2.99
N SER A 51 0.21 -2.06 2.57
CA SER A 51 0.49 -3.19 3.45
C SER A 51 1.72 -2.95 4.31
N VAL A 52 2.81 -2.48 3.68
CA VAL A 52 4.07 -2.22 4.37
C VAL A 52 3.96 -1.00 5.28
N GLY A 53 3.25 0.06 4.84
CA GLY A 53 3.01 1.23 5.67
C GLY A 53 2.18 0.94 6.92
N ALA A 54 1.27 -0.04 6.87
CA ALA A 54 0.56 -0.51 8.06
C ALA A 54 1.50 -1.29 9.01
N LEU A 55 2.30 -2.21 8.46
CA LEU A 55 3.24 -3.04 9.24
C LEU A 55 4.39 -2.22 9.87
N SER A 56 4.81 -1.13 9.22
CA SER A 56 5.88 -0.25 9.72
C SER A 56 5.48 0.58 10.94
N ARG A 57 4.19 0.69 11.27
CA ARG A 57 3.72 1.35 12.50
C ARG A 57 3.91 0.49 13.73
N ILE A 58 4.08 -0.82 13.54
CA ILE A 58 4.08 -1.81 14.61
C ILE A 58 5.49 -2.40 14.67
N LEU A 59 6.43 -1.64 15.22
CA LEU A 59 7.85 -2.04 15.32
C LEU A 59 8.28 -2.46 16.73
N ASP A 60 7.46 -2.16 17.74
CA ASP A 60 7.83 -2.33 19.15
C ASP A 60 7.12 -3.50 19.85
N LYS A 61 6.04 -4.04 19.25
CA LYS A 61 5.30 -5.19 19.79
C LYS A 61 5.15 -6.29 18.73
N LEU A 62 6.12 -7.20 18.72
CA LEU A 62 6.09 -8.38 17.86
C LEU A 62 5.05 -9.38 18.37
N SER A 63 3.93 -9.48 17.65
CA SER A 63 2.99 -10.60 17.75
C SER A 63 3.19 -11.55 16.57
N LYS A 64 2.91 -12.84 16.80
CA LYS A 64 2.92 -13.91 15.78
C LYS A 64 2.10 -13.52 14.54
N VAL A 65 1.01 -12.78 14.76
CA VAL A 65 0.10 -12.31 13.72
C VAL A 65 0.80 -11.37 12.74
N TYR A 66 1.54 -10.38 13.24
CA TYR A 66 2.26 -9.42 12.38
C TYR A 66 3.39 -10.10 11.61
N TRP A 67 4.06 -11.09 12.20
CA TRP A 67 5.04 -11.88 11.47
C TRP A 67 4.44 -12.72 10.35
N CYS A 68 3.24 -13.28 10.57
CA CYS A 68 2.49 -13.98 9.53
C CYS A 68 2.13 -13.04 8.38
N LEU A 69 1.73 -11.80 8.68
CA LEU A 69 1.43 -10.78 7.67
C LEU A 69 2.67 -10.41 6.84
N VAL A 70 3.83 -10.22 7.47
CA VAL A 70 5.10 -10.00 6.74
C VAL A 70 5.40 -11.18 5.80
N LYS A 71 5.25 -12.42 6.29
CA LYS A 71 5.41 -13.63 5.46
C LYS A 71 4.39 -13.66 4.30
N LYS A 72 3.16 -13.19 4.50
CA LYS A 72 2.13 -13.10 3.46
C LYS A 72 2.54 -12.11 2.36
N VAL A 73 3.06 -10.94 2.72
CA VAL A 73 3.61 -9.96 1.75
C VAL A 73 4.76 -10.59 0.94
N LEU A 74 5.67 -11.31 1.59
CA LEU A 74 6.77 -12.00 0.90
C LEU A 74 6.26 -13.10 -0.05
N LYS A 75 5.24 -13.87 0.32
CA LYS A 75 4.59 -14.86 -0.55
C LYS A 75 3.92 -14.20 -1.76
N TYR A 76 3.26 -13.05 -1.55
CA TYR A 76 2.67 -12.26 -2.61
C TYR A 76 3.73 -11.75 -3.60
N LEU A 77 4.84 -11.21 -3.09
CA LEU A 77 5.98 -10.78 -3.91
C LEU A 77 6.56 -11.91 -4.75
N LYS A 78 6.66 -13.13 -4.20
CA LYS A 78 7.10 -14.30 -4.96
C LYS A 78 6.16 -14.61 -6.14
N GLY A 79 4.84 -14.61 -5.89
CA GLY A 79 3.83 -14.86 -6.94
C GLY A 79 3.74 -13.78 -8.00
N THR A 80 4.15 -12.56 -7.66
CA THR A 80 4.07 -11.37 -8.53
C THR A 80 5.43 -10.86 -9.00
N SER A 81 6.46 -11.70 -8.91
CA SER A 81 7.84 -11.37 -9.28
C SER A 81 8.01 -10.93 -10.75
N ARG A 82 7.10 -11.35 -11.64
CA ARG A 82 7.09 -10.97 -13.06
C ARG A 82 6.44 -9.60 -13.34
N ARG A 83 5.76 -9.00 -12.37
CA ARG A 83 5.10 -7.69 -12.55
C ARG A 83 6.15 -6.58 -12.52
N ARG A 84 6.02 -5.61 -13.42
CA ARG A 84 6.91 -4.45 -13.54
C ARG A 84 6.12 -3.21 -13.94
N ILE A 85 6.65 -2.04 -13.62
CA ILE A 85 6.13 -0.77 -14.10
C ILE A 85 6.58 -0.61 -15.55
N LEU A 86 5.63 -0.33 -16.45
CA LEU A 86 5.88 -0.13 -17.87
C LEU A 86 5.72 1.35 -18.20
N HIS A 87 6.79 1.94 -18.72
CA HIS A 87 6.73 3.26 -19.34
C HIS A 87 6.65 3.09 -20.86
N GLN A 88 5.65 3.72 -21.46
CA GLN A 88 5.43 3.71 -22.90
C GLN A 88 6.23 4.85 -23.53
N SER A 89 7.00 4.55 -24.57
CA SER A 89 7.85 5.54 -25.26
C SER A 89 7.10 6.38 -26.31
N SER A 90 5.78 6.22 -26.45
CA SER A 90 5.01 6.93 -27.47
C SER A 90 5.02 8.43 -27.21
N SER A 91 5.32 9.22 -28.24
CA SER A 91 5.33 10.69 -28.20
C SER A 91 3.97 11.29 -27.81
N ALA A 92 2.87 10.56 -28.01
CA ALA A 92 1.52 10.95 -27.58
C ALA A 92 1.25 10.73 -26.07
N CYS A 93 2.10 9.99 -25.36
CA CYS A 93 1.87 9.57 -23.97
C CYS A 93 2.68 10.37 -22.93
N LYS A 94 3.27 11.52 -23.27
CA LYS A 94 4.04 12.35 -22.31
C LYS A 94 3.15 13.15 -21.34
N LEU A 95 1.98 12.62 -20.97
CA LEU A 95 1.08 13.26 -20.03
C LEU A 95 1.43 12.82 -18.60
N LEU A 96 1.45 13.78 -17.68
CA LEU A 96 1.47 13.53 -16.25
C LEU A 96 0.03 13.33 -15.78
N GLU A 97 -0.29 12.15 -15.27
CA GLU A 97 -1.60 11.80 -14.75
C GLU A 97 -1.50 11.63 -13.23
N ALA A 98 -2.48 12.15 -12.50
CA ALA A 98 -2.57 12.02 -11.05
C ALA A 98 -3.90 11.37 -10.68
N PHE A 99 -3.82 10.34 -9.86
CA PHE A 99 -4.98 9.66 -9.30
C PHE A 99 -4.95 9.83 -7.78
N SER A 100 -6.08 10.17 -7.19
CA SER A 100 -6.26 10.24 -5.74
C SER A 100 -7.46 9.40 -5.34
N ASP A 101 -7.31 8.65 -4.26
CA ASP A 101 -8.38 7.86 -3.65
C ASP A 101 -8.40 8.13 -2.14
N ALA A 102 -9.54 7.88 -1.50
CA ALA A 102 -9.65 7.97 -0.05
C ALA A 102 -10.69 6.99 0.51
N ASP A 103 -10.33 6.25 1.56
CA ASP A 103 -11.27 5.46 2.34
C ASP A 103 -11.83 6.28 3.52
N TYR A 104 -13.13 6.15 3.78
CA TYR A 104 -13.77 6.78 4.93
C TYR A 104 -13.74 5.85 6.14
N ALA A 105 -13.04 6.28 7.21
CA ALA A 105 -12.93 5.53 8.46
C ALA A 105 -12.54 4.05 8.27
N GLY A 106 -11.61 3.80 7.33
CA GLY A 106 -11.24 2.46 6.89
C GLY A 106 -10.37 1.66 7.88
N ASP A 107 -9.88 2.31 8.95
CA ASP A 107 -9.28 1.64 10.11
C ASP A 107 -10.34 1.42 11.19
N VAL A 108 -10.61 0.16 11.55
CA VAL A 108 -11.62 -0.20 12.55
C VAL A 108 -11.24 0.30 13.94
N SER A 109 -9.95 0.33 14.26
CA SER A 109 -9.46 0.65 15.61
C SER A 109 -9.42 2.16 15.87
N THR A 110 -8.84 2.92 14.94
CA THR A 110 -8.65 4.37 15.10
C THR A 110 -9.73 5.19 14.39
N ARG A 111 -10.57 4.54 13.58
CA ARG A 111 -11.56 5.19 12.69
C ARG A 111 -10.94 6.25 11.79
N LYS A 112 -9.63 6.18 11.53
CA LYS A 112 -8.93 7.09 10.61
C LYS A 112 -9.22 6.74 9.16
N SER A 113 -9.11 7.75 8.32
CA SER A 113 -9.19 7.63 6.87
C SER A 113 -7.80 7.46 6.28
N THR A 114 -7.71 6.77 5.15
CA THR A 114 -6.51 6.60 4.35
C THR A 114 -6.77 7.23 3.01
N SER A 115 -6.02 8.28 2.67
CA SER A 115 -5.97 8.80 1.31
C SER A 115 -4.73 8.28 0.60
N GLY A 116 -4.87 7.85 -0.64
CA GLY A 116 -3.77 7.44 -1.50
C GLY A 116 -3.66 8.36 -2.70
N MET A 117 -2.43 8.61 -3.15
CA MET A 117 -2.17 9.25 -4.44
C MET A 117 -1.20 8.42 -5.27
N ILE A 118 -1.41 8.37 -6.58
CA ILE A 118 -0.47 7.79 -7.55
C ILE A 118 -0.28 8.79 -8.68
N LEU A 119 0.97 9.15 -8.94
CA LEU A 119 1.40 9.95 -10.09
C LEU A 119 1.98 9.02 -11.15
N LYS A 120 1.43 9.10 -12.36
CA LYS A 120 1.86 8.33 -13.53
C LYS A 120 2.39 9.27 -14.60
N PHE A 121 3.39 8.80 -15.31
CA PHE A 121 3.95 9.48 -16.46
C PHE A 121 4.28 8.45 -17.53
N SER A 122 3.89 8.75 -18.76
CA SER A 122 4.12 7.83 -19.88
C SER A 122 3.54 6.44 -19.60
N GLY A 123 2.35 6.38 -18.99
CA GLY A 123 1.65 5.14 -18.63
C GLY A 123 2.18 4.40 -17.40
N GLY A 124 3.39 4.72 -16.92
CA GLY A 124 4.03 4.09 -15.75
C GLY A 124 3.93 4.95 -14.49
N ALA A 125 3.83 4.33 -13.31
CA ALA A 125 3.82 5.06 -12.03
C ALA A 125 5.22 5.59 -11.69
N ILE A 126 5.34 6.87 -11.37
CA ILE A 126 6.58 7.51 -10.90
C ILE A 126 6.62 7.52 -9.38
N THR A 127 5.54 7.95 -8.74
CA THR A 127 5.48 8.08 -7.29
C THR A 127 4.08 7.80 -6.78
N TRP A 128 3.99 7.31 -5.55
CA TRP A 128 2.76 6.97 -4.89
C TRP A 128 2.92 7.10 -3.39
N THR A 129 1.87 7.54 -2.72
CA THR A 129 1.89 7.72 -1.27
C THR A 129 0.55 7.34 -0.67
N PRO A 130 0.49 6.29 0.18
CA PRO A 130 -0.62 6.10 1.09
C PRO A 130 -0.41 7.00 2.33
N ILE A 131 -1.32 7.94 2.54
CA ILE A 131 -1.34 8.88 3.66
C ILE A 131 -2.53 8.53 4.56
N VAL A 132 -2.29 8.32 5.84
CA VAL A 132 -3.39 8.20 6.81
C VAL A 132 -3.68 9.56 7.39
N ILE A 133 -4.95 9.95 7.30
CA ILE A 133 -5.48 11.24 7.71
C ILE A 133 -6.62 11.05 8.71
N GLU A 134 -6.83 12.06 9.55
CA GLU A 134 -8.03 12.12 10.38
C GLU A 134 -9.28 12.28 9.49
N THR A 135 -10.38 11.64 9.87
CA THR A 135 -11.64 11.63 9.11
C THR A 135 -12.20 13.01 8.86
N THR A 136 -12.04 13.94 9.82
CA THR A 136 -12.42 15.35 9.68
C THR A 136 -11.63 16.08 8.59
N LYS A 137 -10.37 15.69 8.34
CA LYS A 137 -9.54 16.28 7.26
C LYS A 137 -9.81 15.67 5.90
N ALA A 138 -10.29 14.42 5.83
CA ALA A 138 -10.65 13.76 4.57
C ALA A 138 -11.78 14.51 3.82
N HIS A 139 -12.81 14.96 4.55
CA HIS A 139 -13.92 15.72 3.97
C HIS A 139 -13.46 17.07 3.36
N ILE A 140 -12.47 17.73 3.99
CA ILE A 140 -11.96 19.04 3.55
C ILE A 140 -11.03 18.92 2.34
N LEU A 141 -10.23 17.84 2.24
CA LEU A 141 -9.35 17.61 1.09
C LEU A 141 -10.14 17.26 -0.18
N ILE A 142 -11.24 16.51 -0.06
CA ILE A 142 -12.12 16.21 -1.20
C ILE A 142 -12.82 17.49 -1.70
N TYR A 143 -13.17 18.42 -0.80
CA TYR A 143 -13.83 19.67 -1.17
C TYR A 143 -12.89 20.73 -1.77
N ASN A 144 -11.61 20.74 -1.38
CA ASN A 144 -10.61 21.70 -1.85
C ASN A 144 -9.73 21.20 -3.02
N GLY A 145 -9.85 19.93 -3.39
CA GLY A 145 -9.28 19.41 -4.64
C GLY A 145 -10.05 19.95 -5.83
N ARG A 146 -9.60 21.06 -6.41
CA ARG A 146 -10.07 21.55 -7.72
C ARG A 146 -10.16 20.37 -8.68
N ARG A 147 -11.37 20.04 -9.13
CA ARG A 147 -11.61 19.12 -10.24
C ARG A 147 -10.80 19.60 -11.45
N ILE A 148 -9.69 18.94 -11.74
CA ILE A 148 -9.13 18.91 -13.09
C ILE A 148 -9.61 17.58 -13.69
N CYS A 149 -10.92 17.51 -13.90
CA CYS A 149 -11.53 16.59 -14.86
C CYS A 149 -12.35 17.48 -15.78
N ARG A 150 -11.78 17.85 -16.93
CA ARG A 150 -12.57 18.37 -18.06
C ARG A 150 -12.72 17.28 -19.12
N SER A 151 -13.99 17.07 -19.44
CA SER A 151 -14.62 16.57 -20.67
C SER A 151 -14.39 15.12 -21.14
N GLN A 152 -15.47 14.35 -21.12
CA GLN A 152 -15.98 13.76 -22.37
C GLN A 152 -17.32 14.43 -22.74
N PRO A 153 -17.51 14.89 -23.98
CA PRO A 153 -18.83 15.17 -24.55
C PRO A 153 -19.38 13.94 -25.31
N GLY A 154 -20.70 13.71 -25.22
CA GLY A 154 -21.48 12.72 -25.98
C GLY A 154 -21.71 11.41 -25.21
N LEU A 155 -22.93 10.86 -25.09
CA LEU A 155 -24.18 11.05 -25.81
C LEU A 155 -25.29 11.70 -24.97
#